data_AF-A0A0F8X8G1-F1
#
_entry.id   AF-A0A0F8X8G1-F1
#
_cell.length_a   1.000
_cell.length_b   1.000
_cell.length_c   1.000
_cell.angle_alpha   90.00
_cell.angle_beta   90.00
_cell.angle_gamma   90.00
#
_symmetry.space_group_name_H-M   'P 1'
#
loop_
_entity.id
_entity.type
_entity.pdbx_description
1 polymer ?
#
loop_
_entity_poly.entity_id
_entity_poly.type
_entity_poly.pdbx_seq_one_letter_code
_entity_poly.pdbx_strand_id
1 'polypeptide(L)'
;MYAPEVVAARTTAFEAHYSTTLVEHPAPDVLAWVDRLSDAVDRKGNPLRDLTAEEIAFINNELLLSKISFPYWAERYCTINLQGKDVGPMYPLWESQRLILEKIAELERRTYFDNHPDGILANILKARQLGASTLAEAMGAHRVTTQSNVFGLVAADVPEQSGFTFDMLERVV
;
A
#
# COMPACT_ATOMS: atom_id res chain seq x y z
N MET A 1 -3.95 -1.52 9.10
CA MET A 1 -3.10 -2.12 8.06
C MET A 1 -3.46 -3.60 8.05
N TYR A 2 -2.81 -4.41 7.21
CA TYR A 2 -2.98 -5.85 6.93
C TYR A 2 -4.24 -6.58 7.45
N ALA A 3 -4.45 -6.66 8.77
CA ALA A 3 -5.60 -7.33 9.38
C ALA A 3 -6.92 -6.53 9.24
N PRO A 4 -8.02 -7.12 8.72
CA PRO A 4 -9.30 -6.44 8.57
C PRO A 4 -9.83 -5.80 9.87
N GLU A 5 -9.63 -6.44 11.02
CA GLU A 5 -10.10 -5.93 12.31
C GLU A 5 -9.29 -4.71 12.77
N VAL A 6 -8.00 -4.67 12.47
CA VAL A 6 -7.14 -3.52 12.75
C VAL A 6 -7.42 -2.39 11.77
N VAL A 7 -7.71 -2.68 10.50
CA VAL A 7 -8.21 -1.69 9.54
C VAL A 7 -9.49 -1.07 10.06
N ALA A 8 -10.50 -1.87 10.44
CA ALA A 8 -11.77 -1.36 10.94
C ALA A 8 -11.62 -0.47 12.18
N ALA A 9 -10.82 -0.91 13.17
CA ALA A 9 -10.53 -0.11 14.36
C ALA A 9 -9.86 1.24 14.02
N ARG A 10 -8.94 1.24 13.05
CA ARG A 10 -8.29 2.47 12.56
C ARG A 10 -9.24 3.35 11.78
N THR A 11 -10.10 2.78 10.93
CA THR A 11 -11.15 3.51 10.21
C THR A 11 -12.01 4.29 11.19
N THR A 12 -12.57 3.62 12.20
CA THR A 12 -13.38 4.29 13.23
C THR A 12 -12.63 5.40 13.96
N ALA A 13 -11.38 5.18 14.34
CA ALA A 13 -10.57 6.20 15.00
C ALA A 13 -10.28 7.42 14.10
N PHE A 14 -10.04 7.18 12.81
CA PHE A 14 -9.80 8.23 11.83
C PHE A 14 -11.07 9.04 11.52
N GLU A 15 -12.19 8.37 11.29
CA GLU A 15 -13.49 9.00 11.07
C GLU A 15 -13.87 9.92 12.23
N ALA A 16 -13.66 9.45 13.47
CA ALA A 16 -13.87 10.25 14.67
C ALA A 16 -12.92 11.46 14.74
N HIS A 17 -11.64 11.27 14.41
CA HIS A 17 -10.64 12.35 14.47
C HIS A 17 -10.87 13.44 13.42
N TYR A 18 -11.19 13.04 12.19
CA TYR A 18 -11.37 13.96 11.06
C TYR A 18 -12.83 14.39 10.86
N SER A 19 -13.77 13.89 11.68
CA SER A 19 -15.21 14.15 11.55
C SER A 19 -15.71 13.89 10.12
N THR A 20 -15.29 12.77 9.55
CA THR A 20 -15.61 12.34 8.18
C THR A 20 -16.03 10.88 8.17
N THR A 21 -16.61 10.42 7.06
CA THR A 21 -16.89 9.00 6.82
C THR A 21 -16.06 8.54 5.64
N LEU A 22 -15.31 7.45 5.81
CA LEU A 22 -14.52 6.86 4.74
C LEU A 22 -15.38 5.91 3.91
N VAL A 23 -15.27 6.03 2.59
CA VAL A 23 -16.06 5.27 1.62
C VAL A 23 -15.11 4.46 0.75
N GLU A 24 -15.21 3.14 0.80
CA GLU A 24 -14.42 2.30 -0.11
C GLU A 24 -14.99 2.38 -1.53
N HIS A 25 -14.16 2.81 -2.48
CA HIS A 25 -14.50 2.80 -3.88
C HIS A 25 -13.97 1.53 -4.56
N PRO A 26 -14.75 0.85 -5.42
CA PRO A 26 -14.24 -0.22 -6.28
C PRO A 26 -13.07 0.25 -7.15
N ALA A 27 -12.13 -0.65 -7.46
CA ALA A 27 -10.97 -0.29 -8.30
C ALA A 27 -11.32 0.35 -9.66
N PRO A 28 -12.36 -0.10 -10.40
CA PRO A 28 -12.78 0.57 -11.63
C PRO A 28 -13.24 2.03 -11.43
N ASP A 29 -13.91 2.32 -10.32
CA ASP A 29 -14.38 3.66 -10.01
C ASP A 29 -13.21 4.59 -9.67
N VAL A 30 -12.23 4.06 -8.92
CA VAL A 30 -10.98 4.78 -8.63
C VAL A 30 -10.23 5.12 -9.92
N LEU A 31 -10.15 4.18 -10.87
CA LEU A 31 -9.52 4.45 -12.18
C LEU A 31 -10.24 5.55 -12.95
N ALA A 32 -11.58 5.57 -12.93
CA ALA A 32 -12.36 6.63 -13.56
C ALA A 32 -12.12 8.00 -12.91
N TRP A 33 -11.96 8.03 -11.58
CA TRP A 33 -11.57 9.25 -10.86
C TRP A 33 -10.16 9.72 -11.20
N VAL A 34 -9.20 8.80 -11.30
CA VAL A 34 -7.82 9.13 -11.72
C VAL A 34 -7.80 9.72 -13.12
N ASP A 35 -8.57 9.14 -14.05
CA ASP A 35 -8.71 9.69 -15.41
C ASP A 35 -9.32 11.10 -15.39
N ARG A 36 -10.38 11.32 -14.61
CA ARG A 36 -10.99 12.65 -14.41
C ARG A 36 -10.00 13.66 -13.82
N LEU A 37 -9.15 13.23 -12.88
CA LEU A 37 -8.16 14.10 -12.23
C LEU A 37 -6.91 14.32 -13.08
N SER A 38 -6.72 13.56 -14.17
CA SER A 38 -5.54 13.68 -15.04
C SER A 38 -5.45 15.04 -15.74
N ASP A 39 -6.57 15.74 -15.90
CA ASP A 39 -6.63 17.08 -16.48
C ASP A 39 -6.37 18.20 -15.45
N ALA A 40 -6.32 17.87 -14.16
CA ALA A 40 -6.13 18.82 -13.08
C ALA A 40 -4.65 19.21 -12.89
N VAL A 41 -3.73 18.40 -13.41
CA VAL A 41 -2.28 18.58 -13.27
C VAL A 41 -1.56 18.46 -14.61
N ASP A 42 -0.48 19.21 -14.79
CA ASP A 42 0.41 19.03 -15.93
C ASP A 42 1.34 17.81 -15.75
N ARG A 43 2.15 17.49 -16.77
CA ARG A 43 3.12 16.39 -16.71
C ARG A 43 4.21 16.56 -15.64
N LYS A 44 4.35 17.75 -15.06
CA LYS A 44 5.31 18.06 -13.99
C LYS A 44 4.62 18.10 -12.62
N GLY A 45 3.32 17.84 -12.54
CA GLY A 45 2.54 17.90 -11.31
C GLY A 45 2.08 19.31 -10.90
N ASN A 46 2.21 20.31 -11.78
CA ASN A 46 1.69 21.65 -11.49
C ASN A 46 0.17 21.68 -11.70
N PRO A 47 -0.60 22.36 -10.82
CA PRO A 47 -2.04 22.48 -10.98
C PRO A 47 -2.39 23.28 -12.25
N LEU A 48 -3.28 22.73 -13.08
CA LEU A 48 -3.83 23.40 -14.28
C LEU A 48 -5.15 24.11 -13.99
N ARG A 49 -5.86 23.67 -12.95
CA ARG A 49 -7.12 24.24 -12.46
C ARG A 49 -7.26 23.98 -10.96
N ASP A 50 -8.19 24.70 -10.34
CA ASP A 50 -8.61 24.39 -8.98
C ASP A 50 -9.41 23.07 -8.95
N LEU A 51 -9.23 22.33 -7.85
CA LEU A 51 -10.01 21.14 -7.58
C LEU A 51 -11.37 21.51 -7.02
N THR A 52 -12.40 20.81 -7.46
CA THR A 52 -13.74 20.92 -6.89
C THR A 52 -13.78 20.34 -5.48
N ALA A 53 -14.78 20.73 -4.69
CA ALA A 53 -14.96 20.18 -3.34
C ALA A 53 -15.16 18.64 -3.37
N GLU A 54 -15.81 18.13 -4.41
CA GLU A 54 -16.01 16.69 -4.63
C GLU A 54 -14.67 15.96 -4.87
N GLU A 55 -13.82 16.50 -5.74
CA GLU A 55 -12.49 15.97 -6.03
C GLU A 55 -11.59 15.99 -4.81
N ILE A 56 -11.62 17.07 -4.03
CA ILE A 56 -10.86 17.18 -2.77
C ILE A 56 -11.35 16.13 -1.78
N ALA A 57 -12.67 15.95 -1.64
CA ALA A 57 -13.23 14.94 -0.76
C ALA A 57 -12.81 13.52 -1.16
N PHE A 58 -12.86 13.21 -2.47
CA PHE A 58 -12.38 11.94 -3.01
C PHE A 58 -10.89 11.72 -2.72
N ILE A 59 -10.03 12.69 -3.05
CA ILE A 59 -8.58 12.58 -2.82
C ILE A 59 -8.28 12.34 -1.34
N ASN A 60 -8.93 13.10 -0.44
CA ASN A 60 -8.75 12.92 1.00
C ASN A 60 -9.22 11.54 1.46
N ASN A 61 -10.35 11.05 0.96
CA ASN A 61 -10.84 9.71 1.25
C ASN A 61 -9.82 8.64 0.86
N GLU A 62 -9.32 8.69 -0.37
CA GLU A 62 -8.38 7.70 -0.90
C GLU A 62 -7.03 7.72 -0.19
N LEU A 63 -6.53 8.91 0.15
CA LEU A 63 -5.29 9.05 0.93
C LEU A 63 -5.44 8.42 2.33
N LEU A 64 -6.58 8.63 2.99
CA LEU A 64 -6.84 8.08 4.32
C LEU A 64 -7.03 6.57 4.29
N LEU A 65 -7.82 6.04 3.34
CA LEU A 65 -8.00 4.60 3.16
C LEU A 65 -6.69 3.90 2.81
N SER A 66 -5.93 4.47 1.87
CA SER A 66 -4.62 3.96 1.51
C SER A 66 -3.70 3.95 2.73
N LYS A 67 -3.72 4.98 3.58
CA LYS A 67 -2.89 5.04 4.78
C LYS A 67 -3.21 3.94 5.80
N ILE A 68 -4.46 3.53 5.93
CA ILE A 68 -4.88 2.57 6.97
C ILE A 68 -4.99 1.13 6.48
N SER A 69 -5.11 0.89 5.17
CA SER A 69 -5.32 -0.43 4.59
C SER A 69 -4.34 -0.74 3.46
N PHE A 70 -3.40 -1.66 3.71
CA PHE A 70 -2.49 -2.16 2.67
C PHE A 70 -3.25 -2.87 1.54
N PRO A 71 -4.20 -3.80 1.80
CA PRO A 71 -4.93 -4.46 0.73
C PRO A 71 -5.70 -3.48 -0.18
N TYR A 72 -6.32 -2.46 0.42
CA TYR A 72 -7.04 -1.42 -0.33
C TYR A 72 -6.10 -0.68 -1.28
N TRP A 73 -4.97 -0.19 -0.74
CA TRP A 73 -3.96 0.51 -1.52
C TRP A 73 -3.34 -0.39 -2.60
N ALA A 74 -3.00 -1.64 -2.25
CA ALA A 74 -2.30 -2.54 -3.14
C ALA A 74 -3.17 -2.99 -4.33
N GLU A 75 -4.48 -3.11 -4.14
CA GLU A 75 -5.42 -3.41 -5.22
C GLU A 75 -5.60 -2.25 -6.22
N ARG A 76 -5.57 -1.00 -5.73
CA ARG A 76 -5.96 0.19 -6.50
C ARG A 76 -4.78 0.98 -7.07
N TYR A 77 -3.67 0.99 -6.35
CA TYR A 77 -2.57 1.91 -6.61
C TYR A 77 -1.23 1.20 -6.77
N CYS A 78 -1.03 0.00 -6.21
CA CYS A 78 0.27 -0.67 -6.35
C CYS A 78 0.44 -1.27 -7.75
N THR A 79 1.26 -0.61 -8.56
CA THR A 79 1.81 -1.23 -9.77
C THR A 79 3.17 -1.87 -9.48
N ILE A 80 3.55 -2.87 -10.28
CA ILE A 80 4.83 -3.58 -10.19
C ILE A 80 5.40 -3.79 -11.57
N ASN A 81 6.73 -3.95 -11.64
CA ASN A 81 7.40 -4.34 -12.87
C ASN A 81 7.17 -5.83 -13.18
N LEU A 82 6.50 -6.10 -14.30
CA LEU A 82 6.21 -7.44 -14.81
C LEU A 82 7.42 -8.01 -15.58
N GLN A 83 8.48 -8.35 -14.84
CA GLN A 83 9.69 -9.04 -15.35
C GLN A 83 10.42 -8.29 -16.48
N GLY A 84 10.48 -6.98 -16.38
CA GLY A 84 11.19 -6.07 -17.28
C GLY A 84 10.46 -5.78 -18.59
N LYS A 85 9.25 -6.33 -18.79
CA LYS A 85 8.51 -6.17 -20.04
C LYS A 85 7.45 -5.09 -19.99
N ASP A 86 6.82 -4.93 -18.83
CA ASP A 86 5.72 -4.00 -18.64
C ASP A 86 5.60 -3.58 -17.17
N VAL A 87 4.78 -2.56 -16.91
CA VAL A 87 4.31 -2.18 -15.57
C VAL A 87 2.83 -2.52 -15.49
N GLY A 88 2.43 -3.24 -14.45
CA GLY A 88 1.03 -3.64 -14.29
C GLY A 88 0.63 -3.75 -12.83
N PRO A 89 -0.66 -3.98 -12.55
CA PRO A 89 -1.15 -4.07 -11.17
C PRO A 89 -0.50 -5.25 -10.44
N MET A 90 -0.23 -5.06 -9.14
CA MET A 90 0.19 -6.15 -8.27
C MET A 90 -0.95 -7.18 -8.07
N TYR A 91 -2.19 -6.73 -8.14
CA TYR A 91 -3.37 -7.55 -7.93
C TYR A 91 -3.85 -8.24 -9.22
N PRO A 92 -4.45 -9.44 -9.10
CA PRO A 92 -4.68 -10.18 -7.86
C PRO A 92 -3.39 -10.81 -7.29
N LEU A 93 -3.29 -10.84 -5.96
CA LEU A 93 -2.16 -11.47 -5.26
C LEU A 93 -2.11 -12.98 -5.56
N TRP A 94 -0.89 -13.50 -5.71
CA TRP A 94 -0.66 -14.94 -5.78
C TRP A 94 -1.05 -15.62 -4.47
N GLU A 95 -1.37 -16.91 -4.51
CA GLU A 95 -1.69 -17.68 -3.30
C GLU A 95 -0.60 -17.60 -2.23
N SER A 96 0.67 -17.70 -2.64
CA SER A 96 1.80 -17.54 -1.71
C SER A 96 1.86 -16.16 -1.07
N GLN A 97 1.55 -15.10 -1.82
CA GLN A 97 1.51 -13.73 -1.30
C GLN A 97 0.34 -13.54 -0.34
N ARG A 98 -0.84 -14.11 -0.65
CA ARG A 98 -1.99 -14.09 0.25
C ARG A 98 -1.68 -14.79 1.58
N LEU A 99 -1.09 -15.98 1.55
CA LEU A 99 -0.71 -16.72 2.76
C LEU A 99 0.31 -15.96 3.63
N ILE A 100 1.29 -15.29 2.99
CA ILE A 100 2.24 -14.44 3.71
C ILE A 100 1.51 -13.25 4.36
N LEU A 101 0.63 -12.56 3.60
CA LEU A 101 -0.12 -11.42 4.09
C LEU A 101 -1.07 -11.81 5.24
N GLU A 102 -1.72 -12.97 5.17
CA GLU A 102 -2.57 -13.52 6.24
C GLU A 102 -1.77 -13.74 7.53
N LYS A 103 -0.55 -14.28 7.44
CA LYS A 103 0.32 -14.47 8.61
C LYS A 103 0.79 -13.14 9.20
N ILE A 104 1.07 -12.16 8.35
CA ILE A 104 1.43 -10.82 8.80
C ILE A 104 0.24 -10.12 9.47
N ALA A 105 -0.97 -10.26 8.92
CA ALA A 105 -2.21 -9.78 9.52
C ALA A 105 -2.45 -10.40 10.91
N GLU A 106 -2.22 -11.71 11.06
CA GLU A 106 -2.31 -12.38 12.36
C GLU A 106 -1.37 -11.75 13.41
N LEU A 107 -0.11 -11.46 13.02
CA LEU A 107 0.87 -10.80 13.89
C LEU A 107 0.48 -9.35 14.22
N GLU A 108 -0.05 -8.60 13.24
CA GLU A 108 -0.56 -7.25 13.47
C GLU A 108 -1.70 -7.27 14.49
N ARG A 109 -2.65 -8.20 14.35
CA ARG A 109 -3.77 -8.37 15.28
C ARG A 109 -3.27 -8.61 16.70
N ARG A 110 -2.31 -9.53 16.87
CA ARG A 110 -1.70 -9.82 18.19
C ARG A 110 -0.98 -8.62 18.79
N THR A 111 -0.26 -7.87 17.97
CA THR A 111 0.41 -6.64 18.41
C THR A 111 -0.61 -5.60 18.87
N TYR A 112 -1.67 -5.40 18.08
CA TYR A 112 -2.63 -4.33 18.28
C TYR A 112 -3.60 -4.60 19.44
N PHE A 113 -4.16 -5.81 19.52
CA PHE A 113 -5.20 -6.15 20.50
C PHE A 113 -4.65 -6.87 21.73
N ASP A 114 -3.61 -7.68 21.56
CA ASP A 114 -3.06 -8.50 22.66
C ASP A 114 -1.82 -7.82 23.30
N ASN A 115 -1.47 -6.60 22.86
CA ASN A 115 -0.33 -5.80 23.32
C ASN A 115 1.02 -6.56 23.26
N HIS A 116 1.20 -7.38 22.21
CA HIS A 116 2.43 -8.12 22.00
C HIS A 116 3.61 -7.15 21.73
N PRO A 117 4.75 -7.26 22.44
CA PRO A 117 5.75 -6.19 22.49
C PRO A 117 6.60 -6.04 21.22
N ASP A 118 6.70 -7.09 20.40
CA ASP A 118 7.74 -7.16 19.36
C ASP A 118 7.36 -6.56 18.00
N GLY A 119 6.15 -5.99 17.87
CA GLY A 119 5.63 -5.55 16.57
C GLY A 119 5.44 -6.71 15.59
N ILE A 120 5.62 -6.43 14.29
CA ILE A 120 5.49 -7.44 13.22
C ILE A 120 6.87 -7.90 12.80
N LEU A 121 7.24 -9.10 13.21
CA LEU A 121 8.47 -9.79 12.81
C LEU A 121 8.10 -11.08 12.07
N ALA A 122 8.45 -11.17 10.79
CA ALA A 122 8.16 -12.33 9.96
C ALA A 122 9.44 -12.89 9.35
N ASN A 123 9.66 -14.20 9.52
CA ASN A 123 10.71 -14.93 8.82
C ASN A 123 10.07 -15.83 7.77
N ILE A 124 10.36 -15.56 6.49
CA ILE A 124 9.75 -16.25 5.36
C ILE A 124 10.75 -17.27 4.79
N LEU A 125 10.67 -18.51 5.30
CA LEU A 125 11.37 -19.63 4.68
C LEU A 125 10.60 -20.06 3.42
N LYS A 126 11.18 -19.81 2.24
CA LYS A 126 10.49 -19.99 0.96
C LYS A 126 11.27 -20.81 -0.05
N ALA A 127 10.52 -21.49 -0.91
CA ALA A 127 11.03 -21.92 -2.22
C ALA A 127 11.26 -20.69 -3.13
N ARG A 128 12.00 -20.88 -4.23
CA ARG A 128 12.21 -19.80 -5.22
C ARG A 128 10.88 -19.40 -5.88
N GLN A 129 10.79 -18.16 -6.36
CA GLN A 129 9.71 -17.65 -7.21
C GLN A 129 8.31 -17.53 -6.59
N LEU A 130 8.19 -17.33 -5.28
CA LEU A 130 6.88 -17.15 -4.60
C LEU A 130 6.36 -15.69 -4.54
N GLY A 131 7.04 -14.73 -5.19
CA GLY A 131 6.62 -13.32 -5.15
C GLY A 131 6.76 -12.64 -3.78
N ALA A 132 7.44 -13.29 -2.82
CA ALA A 132 7.58 -12.78 -1.45
C ALA A 132 8.36 -11.47 -1.37
N SER A 133 9.43 -11.32 -2.19
CA SER A 133 10.19 -10.07 -2.26
C SER A 133 9.34 -8.94 -2.81
N THR A 134 8.58 -9.18 -3.89
CA THR A 134 7.63 -8.20 -4.43
C THR A 134 6.61 -7.74 -3.38
N LEU A 135 6.06 -8.68 -2.60
CA LEU A 135 5.12 -8.34 -1.53
C LEU A 135 5.79 -7.53 -0.40
N ALA A 136 6.99 -7.93 0.04
CA ALA A 136 7.72 -7.22 1.07
C ALA A 136 8.05 -5.78 0.64
N GLU A 137 8.47 -5.58 -0.61
CA GLU A 137 8.74 -4.25 -1.17
C GLU A 137 7.47 -3.43 -1.35
N ALA A 138 6.37 -4.02 -1.82
CA ALA A 138 5.09 -3.33 -1.89
C ALA A 138 4.60 -2.86 -0.50
N MET A 139 4.78 -3.69 0.53
CA MET A 139 4.49 -3.32 1.92
C MET A 139 5.45 -2.23 2.42
N GLY A 140 6.73 -2.32 2.05
CA GLY A 140 7.73 -1.28 2.33
C GLY A 140 7.32 0.06 1.71
N ALA A 141 7.01 0.08 0.41
CA ALA A 141 6.52 1.23 -0.34
C ALA A 141 5.30 1.84 0.34
N HIS A 142 4.28 1.03 0.59
CA HIS A 142 3.08 1.46 1.31
C HIS A 142 3.41 2.18 2.62
N ARG A 143 4.31 1.61 3.43
CA ARG A 143 4.68 2.19 4.73
C ARG A 143 5.46 3.50 4.58
N VAL A 144 6.38 3.61 3.63
CA VAL A 144 7.22 4.82 3.49
C VAL A 144 6.49 5.96 2.76
N THR A 145 5.53 5.66 1.88
CA THR A 145 4.81 6.68 1.10
C THR A 145 3.55 7.18 1.81
N THR A 146 2.89 6.35 2.62
CA THR A 146 1.61 6.74 3.27
C THR A 146 1.77 7.21 4.71
N GLN A 147 2.90 6.92 5.35
CA GLN A 147 3.15 7.27 6.76
C GLN A 147 4.22 8.36 6.86
N SER A 148 4.01 9.28 7.79
CA SER A 148 5.01 10.32 8.10
C SER A 148 6.11 9.75 9.00
N ASN A 149 7.34 10.24 8.81
CA ASN A 149 8.50 9.91 9.65
C ASN A 149 8.88 8.42 9.67
N VAL A 150 8.72 7.72 8.54
CA VAL A 150 9.14 6.33 8.38
C VAL A 150 10.39 6.27 7.51
N PHE A 151 11.43 5.60 8.02
CA PHE A 151 12.60 5.23 7.24
C PHE A 151 12.51 3.75 6.87
N GLY A 152 12.58 3.44 5.58
CA GLY A 152 12.68 2.08 5.07
C GLY A 152 14.15 1.67 4.93
N LEU A 153 14.47 0.42 5.24
CA LEU A 153 15.77 -0.18 4.98
C LEU A 153 15.56 -1.52 4.29
N VAL A 154 16.28 -1.71 3.18
CA VAL A 154 16.41 -2.99 2.49
C VAL A 154 17.87 -3.40 2.59
N ALA A 155 18.11 -4.64 3.01
CA ALA A 155 19.45 -5.17 3.15
C ALA A 155 19.50 -6.64 2.70
N ALA A 156 20.58 -6.98 2.01
CA ALA A 156 20.96 -8.33 1.65
C ALA A 156 22.44 -8.53 1.97
N ASP A 157 22.84 -9.79 2.14
CA ASP A 157 24.24 -10.19 2.37
C ASP A 157 25.14 -9.93 1.14
N VAL A 158 24.54 -9.84 -0.04
CA VAL A 158 25.19 -9.49 -1.30
C VAL A 158 24.76 -8.08 -1.74
N PRO A 159 25.68 -7.11 -1.92
CA PRO A 159 25.34 -5.72 -2.25
C PRO A 159 24.43 -5.57 -3.46
N GLU A 160 24.66 -6.35 -4.52
CA GLU A 160 23.88 -6.33 -5.76
C GLU A 160 22.41 -6.72 -5.53
N GLN A 161 22.13 -7.58 -4.53
CA GLN A 161 20.77 -8.02 -4.22
C GLN A 161 19.98 -6.95 -3.45
N SER A 162 20.67 -6.12 -2.65
CA SER A 162 20.06 -4.97 -1.99
C SER A 162 19.60 -3.95 -3.03
N GLY A 163 20.45 -3.66 -4.02
CA GLY A 163 20.11 -2.79 -5.15
C GLY A 163 18.92 -3.30 -5.97
N PHE A 164 18.90 -4.59 -6.32
CA PHE A 164 17.78 -5.18 -7.04
C PHE A 164 16.44 -5.04 -6.30
N THR A 165 16.48 -5.21 -4.98
CA THR A 165 15.27 -5.16 -4.15
C THR A 165 14.80 -3.71 -3.97
N PHE A 166 15.73 -2.77 -3.80
CA PHE A 166 15.44 -1.33 -3.83
C PHE A 166 14.87 -0.86 -5.18
N ASP A 167 15.40 -1.36 -6.31
CA ASP A 167 14.84 -1.07 -7.64
C ASP A 167 13.39 -1.54 -7.76
N MET A 168 12.97 -2.59 -7.04
CA MET A 168 11.57 -3.01 -7.02
C MET A 168 10.70 -1.97 -6.32
N LEU A 169 11.18 -1.37 -5.21
CA LEU A 169 10.51 -0.28 -4.51
C LEU A 169 10.32 0.93 -5.43
N GLU A 170 11.34 1.35 -6.16
CA GLU A 170 11.25 2.50 -7.10
C GLU A 170 10.26 2.24 -8.25
N ARG A 171 10.04 0.96 -8.58
CA ARG A 171 9.10 0.53 -9.62
C ARG A 171 7.70 0.24 -9.09
N VAL A 172 7.49 0.39 -7.77
CA VAL A 172 6.18 0.37 -7.15
C VAL A 172 5.68 1.81 -7.10
N VAL A 173 4.81 2.15 -8.06
CA VAL A 173 4.16 3.46 -8.19
C VAL A 173 2.65 3.29 -8.13
#